data_AF-A0A1C5M8G0-F1
#
_entry.id   AF-A0A1C5M8G0-F1
#
_cell.length_a   1.000
_cell.length_b   1.000
_cell.length_c   1.000
_cell.angle_alpha   90.00
_cell.angle_beta   90.00
_cell.angle_gamma   90.00
#
_symmetry.space_group_name_H-M   'P 1'
#
loop_
_entity.id
_entity.type
_entity.pdbx_description
1 polymer ?
#
loop_
_entity_poly.entity_id
_entity_poly.type
_entity_poly.pdbx_seq_one_letter_code
_entity_poly.pdbx_strand_id
1 'polypeptide(L)'
;MDLAYGRKFAYEVPSVTNGVEKKMDLISYEPYQFDWAEDYLLEGSLESVQTDVGTGLIVYASQSTIQIGDTVSLNINGQSKEIKILGKLSDCPFYSAAGVGTIICSKDTFEEITGESKYTIIDVQLAKGATDEDVYAIRQMVDRFV
;
A
#
# COMPACT_ATOMS: atom_id res chain seq x y z
N MET A 1 21.10 0.50 -14.79
CA MET A 1 21.02 1.14 -13.47
C MET A 1 20.23 0.20 -12.60
N ASP A 2 20.70 -0.03 -11.38
CA ASP A 2 19.95 -0.82 -10.40
C ASP A 2 18.98 0.11 -9.66
N LEU A 3 17.77 -0.37 -9.42
CA LEU A 3 16.70 0.36 -8.73
C LEU A 3 16.12 -0.51 -7.64
N ALA A 4 15.70 0.10 -6.54
CA ALA A 4 15.07 -0.58 -5.42
C ALA A 4 13.82 0.18 -5.00
N TYR A 5 12.71 -0.54 -4.83
CA TYR A 5 11.40 0.03 -4.56
C TYR A 5 10.83 -0.52 -3.26
N GLY A 6 10.52 0.38 -2.33
CA GLY A 6 10.13 0.02 -0.97
C GLY A 6 8.62 0.00 -0.77
N ARG A 7 8.09 -1.07 -0.16
CA ARG A 7 6.69 -1.14 0.28
C ARG A 7 6.54 -1.50 1.74
N LYS A 8 5.49 -0.97 2.36
CA LYS A 8 5.05 -1.26 3.72
C LYS A 8 3.64 -1.81 3.67
N PHE A 9 3.37 -2.79 4.53
CA PHE A 9 2.08 -3.44 4.64
C PHE A 9 1.66 -3.47 6.10
N ALA A 10 0.40 -3.12 6.35
CA ALA A 10 -0.32 -3.48 7.55
C ALA A 10 -1.45 -4.42 7.12
N TYR A 11 -1.33 -5.68 7.49
CA TYR A 11 -2.23 -6.74 7.03
C TYR A 11 -3.49 -6.84 7.89
N GLU A 12 -4.61 -7.12 7.25
CA GLU A 12 -5.89 -7.46 7.89
C GLU A 12 -6.33 -6.49 9.00
N VAL A 13 -6.02 -5.20 8.83
CA VAL A 13 -6.36 -4.13 9.78
C VAL A 13 -7.89 -4.11 9.96
N PRO A 14 -8.41 -4.26 11.19
CA PRO A 14 -9.84 -4.10 11.44
C PRO A 14 -10.28 -2.69 11.05
N SER A 15 -11.38 -2.59 10.33
CA SER A 15 -11.86 -1.34 9.77
C SER A 15 -13.37 -1.21 9.87
N VAL A 16 -13.84 0.04 9.92
CA VAL A 16 -15.26 0.39 9.85
C VAL A 16 -15.45 1.42 8.75
N THR A 17 -16.44 1.21 7.90
CA THR A 17 -16.86 2.21 6.91
C THR A 17 -18.37 2.19 6.79
N ASN A 18 -19.00 3.35 6.92
CA ASN A 18 -20.47 3.47 6.86
C ASN A 18 -21.19 2.48 7.82
N GLY A 19 -20.61 2.24 9.00
CA GLY A 19 -21.13 1.33 10.01
C GLY A 19 -20.91 -0.17 9.73
N VAL A 20 -20.22 -0.52 8.65
CA VAL A 20 -19.91 -1.91 8.29
C VAL A 20 -18.47 -2.24 8.69
N GLU A 21 -18.30 -3.30 9.47
CA GLU A 21 -17.00 -3.84 9.85
C GLU A 21 -16.42 -4.72 8.74
N LYS A 22 -15.13 -4.50 8.41
CA LYS A 22 -14.35 -5.30 7.46
C LYS A 22 -12.87 -5.32 7.86
N LYS A 23 -12.08 -6.17 7.20
CA LYS A 23 -10.62 -6.12 7.28
C LYS A 23 -10.06 -5.46 6.02
N MET A 24 -9.01 -4.67 6.20
CA MET A 24 -8.29 -4.01 5.11
C MET A 24 -6.79 -4.28 5.22
N ASP A 25 -6.15 -4.57 4.09
CA ASP A 25 -4.72 -4.38 3.96
C ASP A 25 -4.47 -2.90 3.65
N LEU A 26 -3.61 -2.25 4.44
CA LEU A 26 -3.09 -0.92 4.13
C LEU A 26 -1.70 -1.09 3.52
N ILE A 27 -1.47 -0.55 2.33
CA ILE A 27 -0.23 -0.71 1.57
C ILE A 27 0.31 0.66 1.19
N SER A 28 1.60 0.90 1.43
CA SER A 28 2.26 2.13 0.97
C SER A 28 2.74 2.01 -0.47
N TYR A 29 2.49 3.02 -1.28
CA TYR A 29 3.14 3.23 -2.56
C TYR A 29 4.20 4.32 -2.44
N GLU A 30 5.29 4.14 -3.17
CA GLU A 30 6.22 5.20 -3.50
C GLU A 30 5.88 5.84 -4.87
N PRO A 31 6.54 6.95 -5.27
CA PRO A 31 6.22 7.66 -6.51
C PRO A 31 6.14 6.77 -7.76
N TYR A 32 7.14 5.92 -8.01
CA TYR A 32 7.13 5.03 -9.18
C TYR A 32 5.96 4.05 -9.18
N GLN A 33 5.49 3.64 -8.01
CA GLN A 33 4.36 2.72 -7.89
C GLN A 33 3.03 3.43 -8.13
N PHE A 34 2.95 4.72 -7.80
CA PHE A 34 1.82 5.56 -8.22
C PHE A 34 1.77 5.71 -9.73
N ASP A 35 2.92 5.93 -10.39
CA ASP A 35 2.98 5.97 -11.87
C ASP A 35 2.46 4.66 -12.47
N TRP A 36 2.83 3.51 -11.91
CA TRP A 36 2.31 2.20 -12.37
C TRP A 36 0.82 2.01 -12.09
N ALA A 37 0.27 2.71 -11.10
CA ALA A 37 -1.15 2.63 -10.75
C ALA A 37 -2.06 3.32 -11.77
N GLU A 38 -1.51 4.20 -12.62
CA GLU A 38 -2.26 4.92 -13.66
C GLU A 38 -3.04 3.98 -14.57
N ASP A 39 -2.42 2.86 -14.96
CA ASP A 39 -3.03 1.84 -15.82
C ASP A 39 -4.26 1.16 -15.18
N TYR A 40 -4.40 1.27 -13.86
CA TYR A 40 -5.49 0.65 -13.09
C TYR A 40 -6.53 1.65 -12.61
N LEU A 41 -6.31 2.95 -12.76
CA LEU A 41 -7.18 4.00 -12.22
C LEU A 41 -8.57 3.95 -12.88
N LEU A 42 -9.61 3.77 -12.06
CA LEU A 42 -11.00 3.84 -12.50
C LEU A 42 -11.60 5.23 -12.29
N GLU A 43 -11.32 5.84 -11.15
CA GLU A 43 -11.91 7.10 -10.74
C GLU A 43 -11.03 7.80 -9.69
N GLY A 44 -11.09 9.14 -9.62
CA GLY A 44 -10.39 9.95 -8.62
C GLY A 44 -9.01 10.41 -9.06
N SER A 45 -8.12 10.63 -8.09
CA SER A 45 -6.80 11.26 -8.32
C SER A 45 -5.68 10.51 -7.60
N LEU A 46 -4.71 9.99 -8.37
CA LEU A 46 -3.48 9.42 -7.82
C LEU A 46 -2.59 10.50 -7.20
N GLU A 47 -2.46 11.64 -7.89
CA GLU A 47 -1.67 12.79 -7.43
C GLU A 47 -2.12 13.24 -6.05
N SER A 48 -3.43 13.41 -5.85
CA SER A 48 -3.98 13.81 -4.55
C SER A 48 -3.69 12.78 -3.46
N VAL A 49 -3.78 11.48 -3.76
CA VAL A 49 -3.42 10.45 -2.77
C VAL A 49 -1.92 10.42 -2.47
N GLN A 50 -1.09 10.73 -3.46
CA GLN A 50 0.34 10.79 -3.29
C GLN A 50 0.77 11.99 -2.44
N THR A 51 0.10 13.14 -2.57
CA THR A 51 0.48 14.39 -1.89
C THR A 51 -0.24 14.61 -0.56
N ASP A 52 -1.53 14.25 -0.47
CA ASP A 52 -2.37 14.62 0.66
C ASP A 52 -2.33 13.52 1.72
N VAL A 53 -1.61 13.78 2.81
CA VAL A 53 -1.47 12.84 3.91
C VAL A 53 -2.84 12.52 4.54
N GLY A 54 -3.07 11.25 4.88
CA GLY A 54 -4.35 10.78 5.43
C GLY A 54 -5.38 10.40 4.37
N THR A 55 -4.95 10.26 3.11
CA THR A 55 -5.81 9.86 2.00
C THR A 55 -5.36 8.55 1.36
N GLY A 56 -6.28 7.90 0.63
CA GLY A 56 -6.02 6.59 0.05
C GLY A 56 -6.83 6.30 -1.21
N LEU A 57 -6.38 5.27 -1.93
CA LEU A 57 -7.06 4.62 -3.04
C LEU A 57 -7.68 3.33 -2.53
N ILE A 58 -8.93 3.07 -2.90
CA ILE A 58 -9.55 1.76 -2.66
C ILE A 58 -9.37 0.88 -3.90
N VAL A 59 -8.91 -0.36 -3.72
CA VAL A 59 -8.91 -1.34 -4.83
C VAL A 59 -10.30 -1.95 -4.95
N TYR A 60 -10.81 -2.03 -6.18
CA TYR A 60 -12.11 -2.62 -6.46
C TYR A 60 -12.14 -4.08 -6.00
N ALA A 61 -13.14 -4.39 -5.17
CA ALA A 61 -13.53 -5.75 -4.86
C ALA A 61 -15.05 -5.85 -5.04
N SER A 62 -15.54 -6.92 -5.65
CA SER A 62 -16.96 -7.08 -6.00
C SER A 62 -17.91 -6.98 -4.80
N GLN A 63 -17.42 -7.27 -3.59
CA GLN A 63 -18.18 -7.16 -2.34
C GLN A 63 -17.86 -5.89 -1.52
N SER A 64 -17.01 -5.00 -2.03
CA SER A 64 -16.71 -3.72 -1.40
C SER A 64 -17.77 -2.69 -1.77
N THR A 65 -18.30 -2.02 -0.75
CA THR A 65 -19.27 -0.93 -0.89
C THR A 65 -18.62 0.45 -0.78
N ILE A 66 -17.31 0.49 -0.49
CA ILE A 66 -16.55 1.73 -0.28
C ILE A 66 -16.42 2.49 -1.59
N GLN A 67 -16.77 3.77 -1.55
CA GLN A 67 -16.69 4.69 -2.69
C GLN A 67 -15.70 5.83 -2.41
N ILE A 68 -15.38 6.58 -3.45
CA ILE A 68 -14.65 7.83 -3.31
C ILE A 68 -15.49 8.81 -2.47
N GLY A 69 -14.83 9.53 -1.57
CA GLY A 69 -15.44 10.42 -0.60
C GLY A 69 -15.75 9.78 0.75
N ASP A 70 -15.81 8.44 0.82
CA ASP A 70 -15.94 7.74 2.10
C ASP A 70 -14.70 7.95 2.97
N THR A 71 -14.90 7.88 4.29
CA THR A 71 -13.83 7.82 5.28
C THR A 71 -13.85 6.43 5.93
N VAL A 72 -12.71 5.75 5.88
CA VAL A 72 -12.50 4.44 6.50
C VAL A 72 -11.83 4.65 7.84
N SER A 73 -12.43 4.16 8.91
CA SER A 73 -11.81 4.11 10.25
C SER A 73 -11.04 2.80 10.39
N LEU A 74 -9.72 2.88 10.50
CA LEU A 74 -8.79 1.77 10.71
C LEU A 74 -8.45 1.66 12.20
N ASN A 75 -8.55 0.47 12.78
CA ASN A 75 -8.09 0.20 14.14
C ASN A 75 -6.61 -0.22 14.12
N ILE A 76 -5.74 0.70 14.48
CA ILE A 76 -4.30 0.47 14.57
C ILE A 76 -3.85 0.62 16.02
N ASN A 77 -3.20 -0.40 16.57
CA ASN A 77 -2.67 -0.38 17.94
C ASN A 77 -3.72 0.02 19.00
N GLY A 78 -4.99 -0.36 18.78
CA GLY A 78 -6.11 -0.03 19.66
C GLY A 78 -6.67 1.39 19.50
N GLN A 79 -6.17 2.17 18.53
CA GLN A 79 -6.64 3.51 18.21
C GLN A 79 -7.38 3.51 16.87
N SER A 80 -8.47 4.27 16.80
CA SER A 80 -9.16 4.56 15.54
C SER A 80 -8.40 5.64 14.78
N LYS A 81 -7.95 5.34 13.57
CA LYS A 81 -7.29 6.25 12.63
C LYS A 81 -8.15 6.35 11.38
N GLU A 82 -8.27 7.53 10.79
CA GLU A 82 -9.13 7.74 9.63
C GLU A 82 -8.29 7.89 8.36
N ILE A 83 -8.80 7.33 7.26
CA ILE A 83 -8.27 7.54 5.91
C ILE A 83 -9.41 7.88 4.95
N LYS A 84 -9.27 8.98 4.22
CA LYS A 84 -10.26 9.42 3.24
C LYS A 84 -9.96 8.82 1.87
N ILE A 85 -10.96 8.23 1.23
CA ILE A 85 -10.80 7.63 -0.10
C ILE A 85 -10.96 8.70 -1.17
N LEU A 86 -9.91 8.93 -1.97
CA LEU A 86 -9.89 9.92 -3.05
C LEU A 86 -9.73 9.33 -4.44
N GLY A 87 -9.53 8.02 -4.54
CA GLY A 87 -9.51 7.32 -5.81
C GLY A 87 -9.81 5.84 -5.68
N LYS A 88 -9.99 5.23 -6.84
CA LYS A 88 -10.36 3.82 -6.97
C LYS A 88 -9.57 3.17 -8.08
N LEU A 89 -8.96 2.04 -7.77
CA LEU A 89 -8.26 1.20 -8.73
C LEU A 89 -9.11 -0.01 -9.12
N SER A 90 -8.96 -0.48 -10.34
CA SER A 90 -9.56 -1.73 -10.84
C SER A 90 -8.91 -2.97 -10.26
N ASP A 91 -7.59 -2.91 -10.05
CA ASP A 91 -6.77 -3.99 -9.53
C ASP A 91 -5.48 -3.41 -8.93
N CYS A 92 -4.69 -4.25 -8.27
CA CYS A 92 -3.31 -3.97 -7.93
C CYS A 92 -2.48 -5.26 -7.98
N PRO A 93 -1.16 -5.22 -8.18
CA PRO A 93 -0.32 -6.41 -8.30
C PRO A 93 -0.10 -7.12 -6.94
N PHE A 94 -0.93 -6.88 -5.93
CA PHE A 94 -0.81 -7.43 -4.59
C PHE A 94 -2.00 -8.31 -4.25
N TYR A 95 -1.69 -9.51 -3.77
CA TYR A 95 -2.70 -10.42 -3.28
C TYR A 95 -3.14 -10.03 -1.87
N SER A 96 -4.45 -9.85 -1.71
CA SER A 96 -5.11 -9.80 -0.40
C SER A 96 -5.88 -11.08 -0.12
N ALA A 97 -5.98 -11.46 1.15
CA ALA A 97 -6.74 -12.64 1.54
C ALA A 97 -8.23 -12.50 1.17
N ALA A 98 -8.92 -13.63 0.97
CA ALA A 98 -10.33 -13.62 0.61
C ALA A 98 -11.18 -12.87 1.65
N GLY A 99 -11.95 -11.88 1.21
CA GLY A 99 -12.79 -11.04 2.07
C GLY A 99 -12.06 -9.88 2.75
N VAL A 100 -10.77 -9.69 2.48
CA VAL A 100 -9.98 -8.54 2.92
C VAL A 100 -9.90 -7.54 1.77
N GLY A 101 -10.24 -6.28 2.03
CA GLY A 101 -10.09 -5.20 1.05
C GLY A 101 -8.67 -4.63 1.05
N THR A 102 -8.34 -3.80 0.06
CA THR A 102 -7.01 -3.21 -0.05
C THR A 102 -7.12 -1.70 -0.19
N ILE A 103 -6.41 -0.97 0.67
CA ILE A 103 -6.24 0.48 0.58
C ILE A 103 -4.77 0.76 0.28
N ILE A 104 -4.53 1.51 -0.79
CA ILE A 104 -3.21 2.01 -1.17
C ILE A 104 -3.10 3.47 -0.73
N CYS A 105 -2.00 3.84 -0.10
CA CYS A 105 -1.74 5.19 0.38
C CYS A 105 -0.28 5.59 0.14
N SER A 106 0.04 6.88 0.32
CA SER A 106 1.44 7.31 0.30
C SER A 106 2.23 6.74 1.48
N LYS A 107 3.56 6.68 1.35
CA LYS A 107 4.45 6.30 2.45
C LYS A 107 4.21 7.15 3.70
N ASP A 108 4.06 8.46 3.53
CA ASP A 108 3.86 9.40 4.64
C ASP A 108 2.51 9.13 5.35
N THR A 109 1.45 8.86 4.58
CA THR A 109 0.16 8.44 5.14
C THR A 109 0.27 7.13 5.90
N PHE A 110 0.98 6.14 5.37
CA PHE A 110 1.19 4.87 6.05
C PHE A 110 1.88 5.08 7.40
N GLU A 111 2.95 5.87 7.44
CA GLU A 111 3.71 6.16 8.66
C GLU A 111 2.88 6.94 9.68
N GLU A 112 2.07 7.91 9.25
CA GLU A 112 1.17 8.66 10.13
C GLU A 112 0.09 7.77 10.76
N ILE A 113 -0.53 6.90 9.96
CA ILE A 113 -1.60 6.01 10.41
C ILE A 113 -1.05 4.92 11.33
N THR A 114 0.09 4.32 10.96
CA THR A 114 0.60 3.12 11.62
C THR A 114 1.63 3.38 12.72
N GLY A 115 2.38 4.46 12.60
CA GLY A 115 3.61 4.69 13.37
C GLY A 115 4.80 3.84 12.93
N GLU A 116 4.67 3.02 11.86
CA GLU A 116 5.70 2.07 11.43
C GLU A 116 6.60 2.62 10.31
N SER A 117 7.87 2.85 10.61
CA SER A 117 8.86 3.37 9.66
C SER A 117 9.63 2.28 8.90
N LYS A 118 9.50 1.00 9.28
CA LYS A 118 10.19 -0.12 8.63
C LYS A 118 9.51 -0.49 7.30
N TYR A 119 10.27 -1.09 6.38
CA TYR A 119 9.74 -1.66 5.15
C TYR A 119 9.38 -3.13 5.35
N THR A 120 8.34 -3.58 4.66
CA THR A 120 7.93 -4.99 4.62
C THR A 120 8.54 -5.70 3.41
N ILE A 121 8.58 -5.02 2.25
CA ILE A 121 9.07 -5.59 0.98
C ILE A 121 9.96 -4.57 0.29
N ILE A 122 11.03 -5.05 -0.37
CA ILE A 122 11.86 -4.28 -1.29
C ILE A 122 11.92 -5.05 -2.60
N ASP A 123 11.37 -4.48 -3.68
CA ASP A 123 11.54 -5.01 -5.03
C ASP A 123 12.83 -4.43 -5.63
N VAL A 124 13.68 -5.27 -6.21
CA VAL A 124 14.96 -4.83 -6.80
C VAL A 124 14.96 -5.13 -8.28
N GLN A 125 15.26 -4.12 -9.09
CA GLN A 125 15.51 -4.25 -10.52
C GLN A 125 17.02 -4.12 -10.75
N LEU A 126 17.64 -5.19 -11.23
CA LEU A 126 19.07 -5.23 -11.53
C LEU A 126 19.35 -4.88 -13.00
N ALA A 127 20.50 -4.26 -13.23
CA ALA A 127 20.99 -3.95 -14.55
C ALA A 127 21.24 -5.23 -15.36
N LYS A 128 21.17 -5.08 -16.69
CA LYS A 128 21.45 -6.18 -17.61
C LYS A 128 22.85 -6.74 -17.35
N GLY A 129 22.92 -8.06 -17.15
CA GLY A 129 24.17 -8.77 -16.91
C GLY A 129 24.51 -8.99 -15.43
N ALA A 130 23.63 -8.58 -14.50
CA ALA A 130 23.74 -9.00 -13.10
C ALA A 130 23.71 -10.53 -12.99
N THR A 131 24.52 -11.07 -12.08
CA THR A 131 24.69 -12.51 -11.88
C THR A 131 24.04 -13.00 -10.59
N ASP A 132 24.01 -14.32 -10.40
CA ASP A 132 23.52 -14.93 -9.17
C ASP A 132 24.39 -14.54 -7.96
N GLU A 133 25.68 -14.25 -8.16
CA GLU A 133 26.56 -13.72 -7.12
C GLU A 133 26.13 -12.33 -6.65
N ASP A 134 25.66 -11.45 -7.55
CA ASP A 134 25.13 -10.14 -7.19
C ASP A 134 23.87 -10.28 -6.32
N VAL A 135 22.97 -11.20 -6.69
CA VAL A 135 21.78 -11.53 -5.90
C VAL A 135 22.15 -12.11 -4.53
N TYR A 136 23.16 -12.97 -4.50
CA TYR A 136 23.67 -13.56 -3.26
C TYR A 136 24.28 -12.51 -2.33
N ALA A 137 25.01 -11.53 -2.87
CA ALA A 137 25.55 -10.42 -2.09
C ALA A 137 24.44 -9.57 -1.44
N ILE A 138 23.35 -9.29 -2.17
CA ILE A 138 22.18 -8.59 -1.63
C ILE A 138 21.57 -9.38 -0.45
N ARG A 139 21.44 -10.71 -0.59
CA ARG A 139 20.92 -11.55 0.52
C ARG A 139 21.82 -11.47 1.76
N GLN A 140 23.13 -11.57 1.58
CA GLN A 140 24.08 -11.47 2.69
C GLN A 140 24.04 -10.11 3.40
N MET A 141 23.70 -9.01 2.70
CA MET A 141 23.55 -7.70 3.32
C MET A 141 22.39 -7.68 4.31
N VAL A 142 21.30 -8.40 4.04
CA VAL A 142 20.12 -8.48 4.93
C VAL A 142 20.41 -9.39 6.13
N ASP A 143 21.06 -10.53 5.92
CA ASP A 143 21.38 -11.51 6.99
C ASP A 143 22.33 -10.94 8.06
N ARG A 144 23.09 -9.87 7.76
CA ARG A 144 23.97 -9.23 8.75
C ARG A 144 23.24 -8.44 9.83
N PHE A 145 21.94 -8.19 9.67
CA PHE A 145 21.13 -7.38 10.57
C PHE A 145 20.04 -8.17 11.31
N VAL A 146 20.02 -9.50 11.16
CA VAL A 146 19.16 -10.44 11.90
C VAL A 146 20.02 -11.29 12.82
#